data_AF-A0A3B8MJ82-F1
#
_entry.id   AF-A0A3B8MJ82-F1
#
_cell.length_a   1.000
_cell.length_b   1.000
_cell.length_c   1.000
_cell.angle_alpha   90.00
_cell.angle_beta   90.00
_cell.angle_gamma   90.00
#
_symmetry.space_group_name_H-M   'P 1'
#
loop_
_entity.id
_entity.type
_entity.pdbx_description
1 polymer ?
#
loop_
_entity_poly.entity_id
_entity_poly.type
_entity_poly.pdbx_seq_one_letter_code
_entity_poly.pdbx_strand_id
1 'polypeptide(L)'
;MLLCNVHPKMEAFIVVTPTPFAATTNLETGEYRIDGIPPGTYRVRVWKERISREILDVLAKDLEVEPGGHTSLNFQPIEAVAGD
;
A
#
# COMPACT_ATOMS: atom_id res chain seq x y z
N MET A 1 -8.55 4.16 12.84
CA MET A 1 -9.91 3.93 12.30
C MET A 1 -10.82 4.98 12.90
N LEU A 2 -11.53 5.71 12.07
CA LEU A 2 -12.59 6.63 12.47
C LEU A 2 -13.91 5.86 12.38
N LEU A 3 -14.70 5.92 13.45
CA LEU A 3 -16.01 5.26 13.53
C LEU A 3 -17.08 6.29 13.82
N CYS A 4 -18.22 6.16 13.15
CA CYS A 4 -19.42 6.89 13.53
C CYS A 4 -20.05 6.24 14.78
N ASN A 5 -20.51 7.06 15.72
CA ASN A 5 -21.19 6.60 16.93
C ASN A 5 -22.66 6.18 16.70
N VAL A 6 -23.29 6.60 15.59
CA VAL A 6 -24.71 6.30 15.28
C VAL A 6 -24.86 5.29 14.13
N HIS A 7 -23.91 5.25 13.20
CA HIS A 7 -23.96 4.35 12.04
C HIS A 7 -22.81 3.33 12.10
N PRO A 8 -23.06 2.10 12.58
CA PRO A 8 -22.00 1.09 12.77
C PRO A 8 -21.25 0.69 11.49
N LYS A 9 -21.81 1.02 10.31
CA LYS A 9 -21.19 0.77 8.99
C LYS A 9 -20.42 1.96 8.43
N MET A 10 -20.49 3.13 9.07
CA MET A 10 -19.74 4.31 8.63
C MET A 10 -18.38 4.30 9.32
N GLU A 11 -17.42 3.69 8.65
CA GLU A 11 -16.03 3.65 9.05
C GLU A 11 -15.13 4.34 8.02
N ALA A 12 -14.00 4.85 8.50
CA ALA A 12 -12.95 5.38 7.63
C ALA A 12 -11.58 5.03 8.19
N PHE A 13 -10.60 4.93 7.29
CA PHE A 13 -9.21 4.68 7.63
C PHE A 13 -8.36 5.86 7.21
N ILE A 14 -7.40 6.21 8.08
CA ILE A 14 -6.37 7.20 7.76
C ILE A 14 -5.06 6.43 7.73
N VAL A 15 -4.41 6.43 6.58
CA VAL A 15 -3.07 5.88 6.40
C VAL A 15 -2.09 7.04 6.39
N VAL A 16 -1.14 7.03 7.33
CA VAL A 16 -0.10 8.05 7.45
C VAL A 16 1.23 7.44 7.04
N THR A 17 1.91 8.08 6.08
CA THR A 17 3.19 7.65 5.54
C THR A 17 4.28 8.68 5.86
N PRO A 18 5.56 8.27 5.98
CA PRO A 18 6.67 9.21 6.15
C PRO A 18 6.94 10.10 4.93
N THR A 19 6.39 9.74 3.77
CA THR A 19 6.57 10.42 2.48
C THR A 19 5.21 10.77 1.87
N PRO A 20 5.12 11.75 0.95
CA PRO A 20 3.87 12.07 0.26
C PRO A 20 3.51 11.09 -0.87
N PHE A 21 4.30 10.01 -1.05
CA PHE A 21 4.16 9.09 -2.17
C PHE A 21 3.21 7.96 -1.84
N ALA A 22 2.04 7.96 -2.47
CA ALA A 22 1.04 6.89 -2.36
C ALA A 22 0.20 6.83 -3.64
N ALA A 23 -0.38 5.67 -3.89
CA ALA A 23 -1.37 5.47 -4.94
C ALA A 23 -2.41 4.45 -4.47
N THR A 24 -3.61 4.56 -5.03
CA THR A 24 -4.65 3.53 -4.92
C THR A 24 -4.54 2.59 -6.11
N THR A 25 -4.61 1.29 -5.85
CA THR A 25 -4.63 0.27 -6.90
C THR A 25 -5.94 0.33 -7.68
N ASN A 26 -5.88 0.05 -8.97
CA ASN A 26 -7.06 -0.25 -9.77
C ASN A 26 -7.78 -1.48 -9.17
N LEU A 27 -9.10 -1.41 -9.05
CA LEU A 27 -9.90 -2.45 -8.40
C LEU A 27 -9.95 -3.76 -9.21
N GLU A 28 -9.90 -3.68 -10.54
CA GLU A 28 -10.02 -4.83 -11.43
C GLU A 28 -8.66 -5.42 -11.78
N THR A 29 -7.66 -4.58 -12.06
CA THR A 29 -6.34 -5.02 -12.53
C THR A 29 -5.29 -5.10 -11.43
N GLY A 30 -5.50 -4.42 -10.30
CA GLY A 30 -4.51 -4.29 -9.23
C GLY A 30 -3.35 -3.34 -9.56
N GLU A 31 -3.35 -2.73 -10.75
CA GLU A 31 -2.27 -1.84 -11.19
C GLU A 31 -2.25 -0.53 -10.39
N TYR A 32 -1.05 -0.01 -10.17
CA TYR A 32 -0.84 1.28 -9.52
C TYR A 32 0.33 2.00 -10.18
N ARG A 33 0.37 3.33 -10.02
CA ARG A 33 1.46 4.18 -10.52
C ARG A 33 1.70 5.31 -9.54
N ILE A 34 2.95 5.52 -9.18
CA ILE A 34 3.40 6.62 -8.33
C ILE A 34 4.49 7.35 -9.12
N ASP A 35 4.27 8.63 -9.41
CA ASP A 35 5.20 9.45 -10.17
C ASP A 35 6.04 10.35 -9.28
N GLY A 36 7.11 10.90 -9.86
CA GLY A 36 7.89 11.96 -9.23
C GLY A 36 8.65 11.52 -7.99
N ILE A 37 8.94 10.22 -7.86
CA ILE A 37 9.76 9.68 -6.76
C ILE A 37 11.22 10.08 -7.02
N PRO A 38 11.86 10.85 -6.11
CA PRO A 38 13.28 11.16 -6.22
C PRO A 38 14.15 9.90 -6.10
N PRO A 39 15.35 9.88 -6.67
CA PRO A 39 16.26 8.75 -6.54
C PRO A 39 16.59 8.44 -5.09
N GLY A 40 16.71 7.15 -4.76
CA GLY A 40 17.02 6.68 -3.42
C GLY A 40 16.38 5.32 -3.08
N THR A 41 16.61 4.87 -1.85
CA THR A 41 16.06 3.61 -1.35
C THR A 41 14.77 3.86 -0.57
N TYR A 42 13.73 3.12 -0.92
CA TYR A 42 12.40 3.20 -0.31
C TYR A 42 11.95 1.83 0.17
N ARG A 43 11.16 1.81 1.25
CA ARG A 43 10.39 0.63 1.64
C ARG A 43 8.93 0.84 1.25
N VAL A 44 8.48 0.11 0.23
CA VAL A 44 7.12 0.15 -0.29
C VAL A 44 6.24 -0.79 0.54
N ARG A 45 5.10 -0.28 0.99
CA ARG A 45 4.11 -1.02 1.77
C ARG A 45 2.78 -1.03 1.05
N VAL A 46 2.06 -2.13 1.19
CA VAL A 46 0.66 -2.26 0.76
C VAL A 46 -0.22 -2.15 1.99
N TRP A 47 -1.41 -1.57 1.82
CA TRP A 47 -2.39 -1.48 2.90
C TRP A 47 -3.80 -1.78 2.35
N LYS A 48 -4.56 -2.54 3.13
CA LYS A 48 -5.98 -2.82 2.91
C LYS A 48 -6.65 -2.82 4.28
N GLU A 49 -7.89 -2.33 4.33
CA GLU A 49 -8.68 -2.39 5.55
C GLU A 49 -8.83 -3.82 6.05
N ARG A 50 -8.91 -3.97 7.38
CA ARG A 50 -9.18 -5.25 8.05
C ARG A 50 -8.14 -6.36 7.81
N ILE A 51 -6.94 -6.02 7.33
CA ILE A 51 -5.78 -6.92 7.27
C ILE A 51 -4.81 -6.58 8.41
N SER A 52 -4.29 -7.60 9.08
CA SER A 52 -3.35 -7.39 10.18
C SER A 52 -2.03 -6.81 9.70
N ARG A 53 -1.34 -6.05 10.56
CA ARG A 53 -0.07 -5.41 10.21
C ARG A 53 1.01 -6.45 9.89
N GLU A 54 0.98 -7.59 10.58
CA GLU A 54 1.93 -8.68 10.41
C GLU A 54 1.87 -9.25 8.99
N ILE A 55 0.67 -9.46 8.44
CA ILE A 55 0.48 -9.91 7.05
C ILE A 55 0.98 -8.85 6.07
N LEU A 56 0.65 -7.57 6.31
CA LEU A 56 1.07 -6.48 5.43
C LEU A 56 2.59 -6.26 5.45
N ASP A 57 3.25 -6.49 6.58
CA ASP A 57 4.70 -6.35 6.71
C ASP A 57 5.45 -7.45 5.93
N VAL A 58 4.87 -8.65 5.77
CA VAL A 58 5.41 -9.71 4.88
C VAL A 58 5.40 -9.27 3.41
N LEU A 59 4.39 -8.50 3.01
CA LEU A 59 4.28 -7.98 1.64
C LEU A 59 5.21 -6.80 1.38
N ALA A 60 5.71 -6.12 2.41
CA ALA A 60 6.51 -4.92 2.23
C ALA A 60 7.88 -5.22 1.60
N LYS A 61 8.25 -4.43 0.59
CA LYS A 61 9.45 -4.63 -0.24
C LYS A 61 10.32 -3.39 -0.26
N ASP A 62 11.63 -3.61 -0.32
CA ASP A 62 12.58 -2.55 -0.53
C ASP A 62 12.78 -2.33 -2.03
N LEU A 63 12.94 -1.07 -2.41
CA LEU A 63 13.03 -0.61 -3.79
C LEU A 63 14.08 0.48 -3.89
N GLU A 64 15.03 0.31 -4.80
CA GLU A 64 15.95 1.36 -5.21
C GLU A 64 15.40 2.05 -6.46
N VAL A 65 15.32 3.38 -6.40
CA VAL A 65 14.88 4.23 -7.51
C VAL A 65 16.10 4.92 -8.08
N GLU A 66 16.40 4.62 -9.34
CA GLU A 66 17.50 5.22 -10.09
C GLU A 66 17.09 6.59 -10.69
N PRO A 67 18.06 7.50 -10.90
CA PRO A 67 17.81 8.77 -11.59
C PRO A 67 17.15 8.61 -12.96
N GLY A 68 15.98 9.24 -13.12
CA GLY A 68 15.24 9.28 -14.40
C GLY A 68 14.66 7.94 -14.87
N GLY A 69 14.69 6.92 -14.03
CA GLY A 69 14.20 5.58 -14.36
C GLY A 69 12.72 5.36 -14.02
N HIS A 70 12.18 4.26 -14.56
CA HIS A 70 10.94 3.64 -14.10
C HIS A 70 11.29 2.27 -13.52
N THR A 71 10.76 1.95 -12.34
CA THR A 71 10.91 0.62 -11.74
C THR A 71 9.54 0.01 -11.52
N SER A 72 9.40 -1.25 -11.92
CA SER A 72 8.19 -2.04 -11.67
C SER A 72 8.38 -2.92 -10.43
N LEU A 73 7.38 -2.90 -9.56
CA LEU A 73 7.33 -3.73 -8.36
C LEU A 73 5.99 -4.44 -8.33
N ASN A 74 6.01 -5.76 -8.21
CA ASN A 74 4.80 -6.57 -8.10
C ASN A 74 4.67 -7.12 -6.69
N PHE A 75 3.45 -7.19 -6.16
CA PHE A 75 3.14 -7.81 -4.88
C PHE A 75 2.36 -9.11 -5.10
N GLN A 76 2.52 -10.06 -4.18
CA GLN A 76 1.60 -11.20 -4.13
C GLN A 76 0.22 -10.69 -3.68
N PRO A 77 -0.88 -11.35 -4.11
CA PRO A 77 -2.20 -11.06 -3.56
C PRO A 77 -2.18 -11.15 -2.03
N ILE A 78 -2.90 -10.26 -1.35
CA ILE A 78 -2.91 -10.22 0.12
C ILE A 78 -3.49 -11.51 0.69
N GLU A 79 -4.49 -12.05 0.03
CA GLU A 79 -5.19 -13.29 0.37
C GLU A 79 -4.23 -14.49 0.35
N ALA A 80 -3.32 -14.54 -0.63
CA ALA A 80 -2.32 -15.61 -0.73
C ALA A 80 -1.30 -15.61 0.43
N VAL A 81 -1.12 -14.47 1.11
CA VAL A 81 -0.23 -14.34 2.28
C VAL A 81 -1.02 -14.47 3.59
N ALA A 82 -2.30 -14.10 3.59
CA ALA A 82 -3.18 -14.23 4.74
C ALA A 82 -3.55 -15.69 5.08
N GLY A 83 -3.41 -16.61 4.11
CA GLY A 83 -3.62 -18.05 4.32
C GLY A 83 -5.08 -18.50 4.20
N ASP A 84 -5.92 -17.72 3.52
CA ASP A 84 -7.32 -18.03 3.23
C ASP A 84 -7.51 -18.55 1.79
#